data_AF-A0A3B6VD07-F1
#
_entry.id   AF-A0A3B6VD07-F1
#
_cell.length_a   1.000
_cell.length_b   1.000
_cell.length_c   1.000
_cell.angle_alpha   90.00
_cell.angle_beta   90.00
_cell.angle_gamma   90.00
#
_symmetry.space_group_name_H-M   'P 1'
#
loop_
_entity.id
_entity.type
_entity.pdbx_description
1 polymer ?
#
loop_
_entity_poly.entity_id
_entity_poly.type
_entity_poly.pdbx_seq_one_letter_code
_entity_poly.pdbx_strand_id
1 'polypeptide(L)'
;MFDDIDVLKELAKTWHAYYNFRMSCISLKNSEYLLSILSLILNPSNHYEYKDIGMISYGILEEYHSKHKEFSILKEFLNSDYNSAVLSKIVSLLEGNDIIIDKTYDEDINYIDGLDLDPILKLLVYQKISYEYVKDYHSSFIICRVIFNIYSYKLKLLDTPILYPYQFFEASMNSTSDKESIIRYLKFLRGICLYAVDTISFVHKNLLVLKNKLLLNKNFKKLTDSNVFSIIFITPYVRIVDLMEMFGWKRDKAARLLSKLREEGLFSETKVKKEKIFVNKYIIGLFESGENEKPEEFLDKFI
;
A
#
# COMPACT_ATOMS: atom_id res chain seq x y z
N MET A 1 -7.34 26.70 -15.32
CA MET A 1 -7.71 25.26 -15.41
C MET A 1 -8.12 24.73 -14.05
N PHE A 2 -7.34 24.97 -12.98
CA PHE A 2 -7.72 24.56 -11.63
C PHE A 2 -8.92 25.33 -11.03
N ASP A 3 -9.15 26.58 -11.46
CA ASP A 3 -10.32 27.38 -11.06
C ASP A 3 -11.61 27.01 -11.81
N ASP A 4 -11.58 26.00 -12.67
CA ASP A 4 -12.76 25.54 -13.38
C ASP A 4 -13.77 24.92 -12.40
N ILE A 5 -15.04 25.30 -12.54
CA ILE A 5 -16.10 24.89 -11.62
C ILE A 5 -16.27 23.38 -11.48
N ASP A 6 -16.02 22.61 -12.55
CA ASP A 6 -16.16 21.15 -12.50
C ASP A 6 -14.95 20.49 -11.83
N VAL A 7 -13.76 21.07 -12.02
CA VAL A 7 -12.55 20.67 -11.27
C VAL A 7 -12.75 20.94 -9.79
N LEU A 8 -13.23 22.13 -9.41
CA LEU A 8 -13.49 22.49 -8.01
C LEU A 8 -14.56 21.60 -7.37
N LYS A 9 -15.64 21.28 -8.09
CA LYS A 9 -16.68 20.35 -7.62
C LYS A 9 -16.11 18.96 -7.37
N GLU A 10 -15.28 18.44 -8.27
CA GLU A 10 -14.72 17.10 -8.10
C GLU A 10 -13.64 17.07 -7.01
N LEU A 11 -12.86 18.15 -6.87
CA LEU A 11 -11.89 18.34 -5.81
C LEU A 11 -12.57 18.29 -4.43
N ALA A 12 -13.69 19.00 -4.26
CA ALA A 12 -14.46 18.99 -3.02
C ALA A 12 -14.95 17.58 -2.64
N LYS A 13 -15.46 16.81 -3.61
CA LYS A 13 -15.86 15.41 -3.38
C LYS A 13 -14.68 14.51 -3.02
N THR A 14 -13.53 14.76 -3.64
CA THR A 14 -12.29 14.02 -3.38
C THR A 14 -11.82 14.27 -1.96
N TRP A 15 -11.81 15.53 -1.51
CA TRP A 15 -11.50 15.88 -0.12
C TRP A 15 -12.42 15.21 0.90
N HIS A 16 -13.73 15.15 0.62
CA HIS A 16 -14.66 14.47 1.52
C HIS A 16 -14.30 12.98 1.69
N ALA A 17 -14.02 12.27 0.58
CA ALA A 17 -13.58 10.88 0.64
C ALA A 17 -12.21 10.75 1.33
N TYR A 18 -11.30 11.68 1.06
CA TYR A 18 -9.96 11.71 1.64
C TYR A 18 -9.99 11.85 3.17
N TYR A 19 -10.84 12.75 3.67
CA TYR A 19 -11.04 12.94 5.11
C TYR A 19 -11.56 11.66 5.77
N ASN A 20 -12.59 11.03 5.18
CA ASN A 20 -13.14 9.77 5.68
C ASN A 20 -12.08 8.65 5.69
N PHE A 21 -11.29 8.56 4.62
CA PHE A 21 -10.16 7.63 4.53
C PHE A 21 -9.15 7.84 5.65
N ARG A 22 -8.69 9.07 5.86
CA ARG A 22 -7.72 9.39 6.91
C ARG A 22 -8.26 9.02 8.31
N MET A 23 -9.53 9.34 8.59
CA MET A 23 -10.16 8.97 9.86
C MET A 23 -10.24 7.45 10.06
N SER A 24 -10.55 6.70 9.00
CA SER A 24 -10.55 5.23 9.02
C SER A 24 -9.13 4.68 9.25
N CYS A 25 -8.09 5.26 8.67
CA CYS A 25 -6.70 4.86 8.90
C CYS A 25 -6.25 5.09 10.35
N ILE A 26 -6.60 6.22 10.97
CA ILE A 26 -6.27 6.51 12.38
C ILE A 26 -6.83 5.42 13.32
N SER A 27 -8.02 4.90 13.00
CA SER A 27 -8.66 3.84 13.80
C SER A 27 -7.91 2.51 13.79
N LEU A 28 -7.09 2.25 12.76
CA LEU A 28 -6.46 0.96 12.54
C LEU A 28 -5.03 0.83 13.07
N LYS A 29 -4.37 1.92 13.51
CA LYS A 29 -3.04 2.04 14.15
C LYS A 29 -1.84 1.23 13.62
N ASN A 30 -2.00 0.21 12.76
CA ASN A 30 -0.99 -0.75 12.28
C ASN A 30 -1.37 -1.41 10.93
N SER A 31 -2.29 -0.84 10.14
CA SER A 31 -2.82 -1.45 8.90
C SER A 31 -2.01 -1.14 7.64
N GLU A 32 -0.73 -0.83 7.79
CA GLU A 32 0.13 -0.29 6.74
C GLU A 32 0.25 -1.24 5.54
N TYR A 33 0.35 -2.53 5.84
CA TYR A 33 0.47 -3.57 4.83
C TYR A 33 -0.87 -3.93 4.20
N LEU A 34 -1.95 -3.85 4.98
CA LEU A 34 -3.33 -4.10 4.56
C LEU A 34 -3.74 -3.15 3.42
N LEU A 35 -3.39 -1.87 3.57
CA LEU A 35 -3.66 -0.81 2.60
C LEU A 35 -2.95 -1.02 1.26
N SER A 36 -1.74 -1.58 1.29
CA SER A 36 -0.95 -1.85 0.07
C SER A 36 -1.50 -3.02 -0.75
N ILE A 37 -2.24 -3.93 -0.12
CA ILE A 37 -2.92 -5.06 -0.77
C ILE A 37 -4.22 -4.57 -1.42
N LEU A 38 -4.93 -3.69 -0.71
CA LEU A 38 -6.19 -3.10 -1.18
C LEU A 38 -6.04 -2.35 -2.49
N SER A 39 -4.98 -1.57 -2.65
CA SER A 39 -4.68 -0.86 -3.90
C SER A 39 -4.43 -1.77 -5.11
N LEU A 40 -4.04 -3.03 -4.91
CA LEU A 40 -3.81 -3.99 -6.00
C LEU A 40 -5.08 -4.70 -6.42
N ILE A 41 -5.92 -5.06 -5.45
CA ILE A 41 -7.20 -5.74 -5.66
C ILE A 41 -8.18 -4.80 -6.37
N LEU A 42 -8.05 -3.50 -6.11
CA LEU A 42 -8.89 -2.41 -6.59
C LEU A 42 -8.99 -2.15 -8.09
N ASN A 43 -8.41 -3.03 -8.89
CA ASN A 43 -8.13 -2.82 -10.29
C ASN A 43 -9.36 -3.12 -11.18
N PRO A 44 -10.01 -2.13 -11.81
CA PRO A 44 -11.15 -2.37 -12.70
C PRO A 44 -10.73 -2.80 -14.13
N SER A 45 -9.44 -2.69 -14.48
CA SER A 45 -8.87 -3.19 -15.74
C SER A 45 -8.51 -4.68 -15.68
N ASN A 46 -8.32 -5.19 -14.46
CA ASN A 46 -8.19 -6.61 -14.20
C ASN A 46 -9.58 -7.24 -14.21
N HIS A 47 -9.96 -7.80 -15.35
CA HIS A 47 -10.94 -8.89 -15.35
C HIS A 47 -10.30 -10.15 -14.74
N TYR A 48 -9.71 -10.06 -13.54
CA TYR A 48 -9.27 -11.25 -12.84
C TYR A 48 -10.50 -11.86 -12.18
N GLU A 49 -10.95 -12.97 -12.76
CA GLU A 49 -11.81 -13.88 -12.01
C GLU A 49 -11.00 -14.41 -10.81
N TYR A 50 -11.69 -14.66 -9.70
CA TYR A 50 -11.13 -15.09 -8.41
C TYR A 50 -10.22 -16.33 -8.44
N LYS A 51 -10.11 -16.99 -9.59
CA LYS A 51 -9.30 -18.19 -9.85
C LYS A 51 -7.85 -17.87 -10.24
N ASP A 52 -7.51 -16.60 -10.51
CA ASP A 52 -6.14 -16.19 -10.92
C ASP A 52 -5.20 -15.85 -9.75
N ILE A 53 -5.63 -16.10 -8.51
CA ILE A 53 -4.95 -15.65 -7.28
C ILE A 53 -3.62 -16.41 -7.02
N GLY A 54 -3.43 -17.55 -7.68
CA GLY A 54 -2.14 -18.25 -7.74
C GLY A 54 -1.03 -17.48 -8.47
N MET A 55 -1.36 -16.70 -9.51
CA MET A 55 -0.41 -15.78 -10.16
C MET A 55 -0.24 -14.50 -9.35
N ILE A 56 -1.31 -14.04 -8.69
CA ILE A 56 -1.27 -12.92 -7.74
C ILE A 56 -0.36 -13.25 -6.56
N SER A 57 -0.22 -14.50 -6.12
CA SER A 57 0.69 -14.84 -5.02
C SER A 57 2.17 -14.73 -5.41
N TYR A 58 2.55 -15.04 -6.66
CA TYR A 58 3.90 -14.78 -7.19
C TYR A 58 4.13 -13.28 -7.46
N GLY A 59 3.13 -12.58 -8.01
CA GLY A 59 3.15 -11.13 -8.19
C GLY A 59 3.25 -10.37 -6.86
N ILE A 60 2.48 -10.75 -5.84
CA ILE A 60 2.57 -10.22 -4.47
C ILE A 60 3.92 -10.55 -3.85
N LEU A 61 4.57 -11.66 -4.21
CA LEU A 61 5.92 -11.99 -3.73
C LEU A 61 6.99 -11.09 -4.36
N GLU A 62 6.97 -10.93 -5.68
CA GLU A 62 7.84 -9.98 -6.37
C GLU A 62 7.57 -8.55 -5.91
N GLU A 63 6.31 -8.20 -5.73
CA GLU A 63 5.88 -6.91 -5.24
C GLU A 63 6.21 -6.73 -3.75
N TYR A 64 6.16 -7.75 -2.92
CA TYR A 64 6.62 -7.69 -1.54
C TYR A 64 8.14 -7.45 -1.50
N HIS A 65 8.90 -8.12 -2.37
CA HIS A 65 10.33 -7.85 -2.53
C HIS A 65 10.61 -6.43 -3.06
N SER A 66 9.81 -5.96 -4.03
CA SER A 66 9.85 -4.58 -4.55
C SER A 66 9.47 -3.58 -3.46
N LYS A 67 8.42 -3.86 -2.69
CA LYS A 67 7.96 -3.09 -1.54
C LYS A 67 9.03 -3.03 -0.46
N HIS A 68 9.75 -4.10 -0.16
CA HIS A 68 10.89 -4.01 0.76
C HIS A 68 11.96 -3.04 0.27
N LYS A 69 12.28 -3.06 -1.03
CA LYS A 69 13.20 -2.11 -1.65
C LYS A 69 12.64 -0.68 -1.60
N GLU A 70 11.39 -0.47 -2.00
CA GLU A 70 10.72 0.83 -2.00
C GLU A 70 10.46 1.37 -0.61
N PHE A 71 10.07 0.56 0.37
CA PHE A 71 9.91 0.95 1.76
C PHE A 71 11.25 1.32 2.36
N SER A 72 12.33 0.61 2.02
CA SER A 72 13.68 1.02 2.41
C SER A 72 14.03 2.39 1.85
N ILE A 73 13.77 2.61 0.55
CA ILE A 73 13.98 3.90 -0.12
C ILE A 73 13.10 4.99 0.50
N LEU A 74 11.82 4.73 0.70
CA LEU A 74 10.89 5.65 1.36
C LEU A 74 11.40 6.01 2.75
N LYS A 75 11.75 5.02 3.58
CA LYS A 75 12.28 5.25 4.93
C LYS A 75 13.56 6.09 4.93
N GLU A 76 14.42 5.88 3.94
CA GLU A 76 15.65 6.66 3.77
C GLU A 76 15.37 8.12 3.38
N PHE A 77 14.45 8.35 2.43
CA PHE A 77 14.26 9.66 1.82
C PHE A 77 13.03 10.45 2.30
N LEU A 78 12.16 9.87 3.14
CA LEU A 78 10.89 10.49 3.55
C LEU A 78 11.08 11.89 4.17
N ASN A 79 12.14 12.03 4.98
CA ASN A 79 12.46 13.26 5.69
C ASN A 79 13.53 14.11 4.96
N SER A 80 13.94 13.71 3.76
CA SER A 80 14.94 14.47 2.99
C SER A 80 14.31 15.70 2.34
N ASP A 81 15.07 16.78 2.23
CA ASP A 81 14.74 17.89 1.35
C ASP A 81 14.79 17.38 -0.09
N TYR A 82 13.63 17.36 -0.74
CA TYR A 82 13.44 16.58 -1.96
C TYR A 82 13.76 17.47 -3.15
N ASN A 83 14.80 17.08 -3.88
CA ASN A 83 15.41 17.83 -4.98
C ASN A 83 16.01 16.84 -5.98
N SER A 84 16.64 17.36 -7.02
CA SER A 84 17.33 16.65 -8.10
C SER A 84 18.34 15.64 -7.56
N ALA A 85 19.08 15.97 -6.51
CA ALA A 85 20.04 15.06 -5.89
C ALA A 85 19.37 13.87 -5.18
N VAL A 86 18.25 14.11 -4.48
CA VAL A 86 17.46 13.03 -3.88
C VAL A 86 16.81 12.16 -4.95
N LEU A 87 16.21 12.78 -5.98
CA LEU A 87 15.60 12.04 -7.08
C LEU A 87 16.66 11.21 -7.83
N SER A 88 17.85 11.76 -8.09
CA SER A 88 18.99 11.03 -8.68
C SER A 88 19.33 9.77 -7.90
N LYS A 89 19.40 9.86 -6.55
CA LYS A 89 19.66 8.69 -5.69
C LYS A 89 18.55 7.66 -5.75
N ILE A 90 17.28 8.08 -5.70
CA ILE A 90 16.13 7.18 -5.79
C ILE A 90 16.14 6.44 -7.13
N VAL A 91 16.31 7.17 -8.23
CA VAL A 91 16.35 6.61 -9.58
C VAL A 91 17.54 5.64 -9.71
N SER A 92 18.72 6.03 -9.25
CA SER A 92 19.91 5.17 -9.28
C SER A 92 19.74 3.88 -8.49
N LEU A 93 19.11 3.93 -7.31
CA LEU A 93 18.82 2.74 -6.51
C LEU A 93 17.84 1.80 -7.20
N LEU A 94 16.86 2.35 -7.92
CA LEU A 94 15.82 1.57 -8.60
C LEU A 94 16.34 0.95 -9.90
N GLU A 95 17.05 1.71 -10.73
CA GLU A 95 17.61 1.26 -12.01
C GLU A 95 18.89 0.39 -11.84
N GLY A 96 19.66 0.61 -10.77
CA GLY A 96 20.87 -0.16 -10.49
C GLY A 96 22.15 0.38 -11.15
N ASN A 97 22.11 1.61 -11.65
CA ASN A 97 23.23 2.35 -12.24
C ASN A 97 23.21 3.80 -11.77
N ASP A 98 24.36 4.47 -11.85
CA ASP A 98 24.48 5.87 -11.44
C ASP A 98 23.75 6.79 -12.45
N ILE A 99 22.75 7.51 -11.97
CA ILE A 99 21.87 8.37 -12.77
C ILE A 99 21.84 9.75 -12.12
N ILE A 100 22.02 10.77 -12.96
CA ILE A 100 22.00 12.17 -12.56
C ILE A 100 20.78 12.82 -13.20
N ILE A 101 19.88 13.32 -12.37
CA ILE A 101 18.78 14.18 -12.79
C ILE A 101 19.27 15.62 -12.84
N ASP A 102 18.87 16.33 -13.89
CA ASP A 102 19.27 17.71 -14.10
C ASP A 102 18.76 18.66 -13.00
N LYS A 103 19.51 19.73 -12.74
CA LYS A 103 19.18 20.73 -11.72
C LYS A 103 17.97 21.59 -12.05
N THR A 104 17.50 21.63 -13.31
CA THR A 104 16.22 22.28 -13.66
C THR A 104 15.05 21.68 -12.88
N TYR A 105 15.16 20.43 -12.45
CA TYR A 105 14.17 19.82 -11.57
C TYR A 105 14.00 20.62 -10.27
N ASP A 106 15.08 21.17 -9.70
CA ASP A 106 15.01 21.96 -8.47
C ASP A 106 14.22 23.24 -8.70
N GLU A 107 14.39 23.87 -9.86
CA GLU A 107 13.67 25.09 -10.25
C GLU A 107 12.17 24.82 -10.39
N ASP A 108 11.81 23.72 -11.07
CA ASP A 108 10.42 23.29 -11.24
C ASP A 108 9.74 22.99 -9.89
N ILE A 109 10.43 22.28 -8.99
CA ILE A 109 9.92 21.96 -7.65
C ILE A 109 9.76 23.23 -6.82
N ASN A 110 10.77 24.10 -6.78
CA ASN A 110 10.72 25.36 -6.03
C ASN A 110 9.59 26.27 -6.53
N TYR A 111 9.33 26.28 -7.84
CA TYR A 111 8.20 27.01 -8.41
C TYR A 111 6.87 26.47 -7.85
N ILE A 112 6.67 25.15 -7.87
CA ILE A 112 5.44 24.53 -7.33
C ILE A 112 5.29 24.78 -5.82
N ASP A 113 6.38 24.70 -5.06
CA ASP A 113 6.39 24.95 -3.62
C ASP A 113 5.81 26.34 -3.31
N GLY A 114 6.17 27.34 -4.12
CA GLY A 114 5.70 28.73 -4.01
C GLY A 114 4.26 28.98 -4.47
N LEU A 115 3.59 28.03 -5.14
CA LEU A 115 2.21 28.21 -5.58
C LEU A 115 1.21 28.00 -4.42
N ASP A 116 0.23 28.89 -4.29
CA ASP A 116 -0.93 28.68 -3.42
C ASP A 116 -1.96 27.77 -4.12
N LEU A 117 -1.67 26.48 -4.11
CA LEU A 117 -2.48 25.45 -4.75
C LEU A 117 -2.93 24.43 -3.71
N ASP A 118 -4.17 23.95 -3.85
CA ASP A 118 -4.71 22.87 -3.03
C ASP A 118 -3.75 21.67 -2.98
N PRO A 119 -3.48 21.08 -1.80
CA PRO A 119 -2.54 19.96 -1.65
C PRO A 119 -2.78 18.79 -2.62
N ILE A 120 -4.02 18.40 -2.91
CA ILE A 120 -4.31 17.28 -3.83
C ILE A 120 -3.94 17.66 -5.26
N LEU A 121 -4.20 18.91 -5.66
CA LEU A 121 -3.81 19.41 -6.97
C LEU A 121 -2.28 19.61 -7.06
N LYS A 122 -1.66 20.08 -5.99
CA LYS A 122 -0.19 20.23 -5.90
C LYS A 122 0.51 18.88 -6.03
N LEU A 123 -0.05 17.83 -5.41
CA LEU A 123 0.41 16.44 -5.55
C LEU A 123 0.37 15.95 -7.01
N LEU A 124 -0.71 16.26 -7.77
CA LEU A 124 -0.79 15.96 -9.20
C LEU A 124 0.32 16.66 -9.98
N VAL A 125 0.57 17.94 -9.71
CA VAL A 125 1.60 18.72 -10.42
C VAL A 125 2.99 18.16 -10.14
N TYR A 126 3.35 17.87 -8.88
CA TYR A 126 4.62 17.23 -8.55
C TYR A 126 4.82 15.91 -9.30
N GLN A 127 3.78 15.10 -9.42
CA GLN A 127 3.86 13.82 -10.13
C GLN A 127 4.07 14.01 -11.63
N LYS A 128 3.33 14.93 -12.26
CA LYS A 128 3.50 15.20 -13.69
C LYS A 128 4.90 15.70 -13.99
N ILE A 129 5.39 16.68 -13.21
CA ILE A 129 6.77 17.17 -13.39
C ILE A 129 7.76 16.03 -13.20
N SER A 130 7.66 15.30 -12.08
CA SER A 130 8.60 14.20 -11.81
C SER A 130 8.59 13.12 -12.89
N TYR A 131 7.42 12.80 -13.46
CA TYR A 131 7.32 11.85 -14.56
C TYR A 131 8.09 12.30 -15.80
N GLU A 132 8.04 13.58 -16.16
CA GLU A 132 8.79 14.09 -17.33
C GLU A 132 10.30 13.85 -17.22
N TYR A 133 10.84 13.91 -16.01
CA TYR A 133 12.26 13.66 -15.74
C TYR A 133 12.63 12.16 -15.66
N VAL A 134 11.63 11.27 -15.53
CA VAL A 134 11.89 9.83 -15.31
C VAL A 134 11.22 8.89 -16.31
N LYS A 135 10.41 9.40 -17.24
CA LYS A 135 9.61 8.63 -18.20
C LYS A 135 10.43 7.68 -19.09
N ASP A 136 11.69 8.02 -19.36
CA ASP A 136 12.57 7.26 -20.24
C ASP A 136 13.33 6.13 -19.51
N TYR A 137 13.20 6.02 -18.18
CA TYR A 137 13.81 4.94 -17.39
C TYR A 137 12.91 3.70 -17.31
N HIS A 138 13.53 2.53 -17.12
CA HIS A 138 12.80 1.25 -17.10
C HIS A 138 11.81 1.17 -15.94
N SER A 139 12.19 1.69 -14.77
CA SER A 139 11.39 1.66 -13.54
C SER A 139 10.56 2.94 -13.35
N SER A 140 10.27 3.71 -14.40
CA SER A 140 9.60 5.02 -14.34
C SER A 140 8.33 5.02 -13.48
N PHE A 141 7.47 4.02 -13.61
CA PHE A 141 6.25 3.90 -12.80
C PHE A 141 6.52 3.54 -11.32
N ILE A 142 7.56 2.75 -11.04
CA ILE A 142 7.99 2.42 -9.67
C ILE A 142 8.57 3.68 -9.01
N ILE A 143 9.37 4.43 -9.75
CA ILE A 143 9.92 5.73 -9.33
C ILE A 143 8.77 6.69 -9.02
N CYS A 144 7.84 6.92 -9.95
CA CYS A 144 6.68 7.80 -9.75
C CYS A 144 5.82 7.42 -8.54
N ARG A 145 5.74 6.13 -8.22
CA ARG A 145 5.05 5.66 -7.01
C ARG A 145 5.79 6.05 -5.73
N VAL A 146 7.11 5.88 -5.67
CA VAL A 146 7.92 6.34 -4.52
C VAL A 146 7.75 7.85 -4.35
N ILE A 147 7.79 8.59 -5.45
CA ILE A 147 7.62 10.04 -5.49
C ILE A 147 6.24 10.47 -4.99
N PHE A 148 5.16 9.84 -5.47
CA PHE A 148 3.79 10.06 -5.00
C PHE A 148 3.72 9.99 -3.48
N ASN A 149 4.36 8.98 -2.92
CA ASN A 149 4.32 8.68 -1.50
C ASN A 149 5.12 9.70 -0.68
N ILE A 150 6.30 10.11 -1.15
CA ILE A 150 7.09 11.19 -0.54
C ILE A 150 6.30 12.51 -0.55
N TYR A 151 5.75 12.93 -1.69
CA TYR A 151 5.01 14.20 -1.76
C TYR A 151 3.69 14.16 -1.00
N SER A 152 2.99 13.03 -1.00
CA SER A 152 1.78 12.87 -0.19
C SER A 152 2.07 13.03 1.30
N TYR A 153 3.22 12.53 1.77
CA TYR A 153 3.68 12.72 3.14
C TYR A 153 4.05 14.19 3.41
N LYS A 154 4.84 14.82 2.54
CA LYS A 154 5.25 16.24 2.68
C LYS A 154 4.06 17.19 2.71
N LEU A 155 3.05 16.93 1.88
CA LEU A 155 1.81 17.70 1.82
C LEU A 155 0.83 17.37 2.96
N LYS A 156 1.20 16.47 3.88
CA LYS A 156 0.37 15.98 4.99
C LYS A 156 -0.98 15.41 4.53
N LEU A 157 -1.00 14.92 3.30
CA LEU A 157 -2.12 14.15 2.78
C LEU A 157 -2.09 12.79 3.49
N LEU A 158 -0.94 12.11 3.47
CA LEU A 158 -0.75 10.85 4.17
C LEU A 158 0.14 11.02 5.40
N ASP A 159 -0.30 10.49 6.54
CA ASP A 159 0.57 10.36 7.72
C ASP A 159 1.61 9.25 7.53
N THR A 160 1.33 8.26 6.67
CA THR A 160 2.24 7.19 6.27
C THR A 160 2.19 6.96 4.75
N PRO A 161 3.34 6.92 4.04
CA PRO A 161 3.42 6.77 2.58
C PRO A 161 3.11 5.35 2.07
N ILE A 162 1.84 5.00 1.85
CA ILE A 162 1.43 3.62 1.52
C ILE A 162 0.38 3.47 0.41
N LEU A 163 0.10 4.51 -0.38
CA LEU A 163 -0.80 4.39 -1.54
C LEU A 163 -0.04 3.86 -2.77
N TYR A 164 -0.63 2.90 -3.48
CA TYR A 164 0.00 2.21 -4.61
C TYR A 164 -0.79 2.39 -5.93
N PRO A 165 -0.84 3.60 -6.52
CA PRO A 165 -1.69 3.87 -7.68
C PRO A 165 -0.99 3.54 -9.02
N TYR A 166 -0.54 2.29 -9.23
CA TYR A 166 0.29 1.92 -10.39
C TYR A 166 -0.37 2.20 -11.76
N GLN A 167 -1.52 1.60 -12.05
CA GLN A 167 -2.21 1.76 -13.34
C GLN A 167 -2.72 3.18 -13.61
N PHE A 168 -2.87 3.96 -12.55
CA PHE A 168 -3.25 5.35 -12.67
C PHE A 168 -2.15 6.20 -13.26
N PHE A 169 -0.90 5.94 -12.90
CA PHE A 169 0.21 6.64 -13.55
C PHE A 169 0.21 6.36 -15.05
N GLU A 170 -0.03 5.10 -15.43
CA GLU A 170 -0.10 4.67 -16.83
C GLU A 170 -1.21 5.40 -17.61
N ALA A 171 -2.39 5.57 -17.01
CA ALA A 171 -3.53 6.23 -17.67
C ALA A 171 -3.50 7.76 -17.62
N SER A 172 -2.96 8.37 -16.54
CA SER A 172 -3.00 9.82 -16.32
C SER A 172 -1.77 10.56 -16.83
N MET A 173 -0.59 9.95 -16.76
CA MET A 173 0.68 10.61 -17.13
C MET A 173 0.90 10.63 -18.64
N ASN A 174 0.33 9.67 -19.37
CA ASN A 174 0.38 9.63 -20.84
C ASN A 174 -0.69 10.52 -21.52
N SER A 175 -1.54 11.20 -20.73
CA SER A 175 -2.61 12.06 -21.24
C SER A 175 -2.23 13.53 -21.26
N THR A 176 -2.75 14.27 -22.24
CA THR A 176 -2.61 15.73 -22.31
C THR A 176 -3.07 16.37 -21.01
N SER A 177 -2.34 17.39 -20.54
CA SER A 177 -2.67 18.16 -19.33
C SER A 177 -3.86 19.09 -19.58
N ASP A 178 -5.05 18.51 -19.69
CA ASP A 178 -6.32 19.20 -19.85
C ASP A 178 -7.24 19.04 -18.63
N LYS A 179 -8.37 19.76 -18.65
CA LYS A 179 -9.40 19.73 -17.60
C LYS A 179 -9.89 18.31 -17.31
N GLU A 180 -10.12 17.51 -18.36
CA GLU A 180 -10.68 16.17 -18.23
C GLU A 180 -9.68 15.22 -17.55
N SER A 181 -8.39 15.34 -17.85
CA SER A 181 -7.31 14.60 -17.19
C SER A 181 -7.26 14.88 -15.69
N ILE A 182 -7.48 16.13 -15.26
CA ILE A 182 -7.55 16.51 -13.83
C ILE A 182 -8.79 15.91 -13.17
N ILE A 183 -9.96 16.01 -13.80
CA ILE A 183 -11.20 15.45 -13.25
C ILE A 183 -11.07 13.92 -13.09
N ARG A 184 -10.45 13.23 -14.06
CA ARG A 184 -10.13 11.80 -13.96
C ARG A 184 -9.16 11.51 -12.81
N TYR A 185 -8.13 12.34 -12.63
CA TYR A 185 -7.20 12.26 -11.51
C TYR A 185 -7.93 12.28 -10.16
N LEU A 186 -8.79 13.27 -9.98
CA LEU A 186 -9.56 13.47 -8.75
C LEU A 186 -10.55 12.32 -8.49
N LYS A 187 -11.30 11.90 -9.52
CA LYS A 187 -12.23 10.74 -9.42
C LYS A 187 -11.51 9.47 -9.01
N PHE A 188 -10.32 9.23 -9.55
CA PHE A 188 -9.51 8.07 -9.21
C PHE A 188 -9.07 8.10 -7.75
N LEU A 189 -8.48 9.21 -7.30
CA LEU A 189 -8.09 9.36 -5.89
C LEU A 189 -9.28 9.17 -4.95
N ARG A 190 -10.45 9.74 -5.31
CA ARG A 190 -11.70 9.53 -4.58
C ARG A 190 -12.08 8.06 -4.53
N GLY A 191 -12.00 7.36 -5.66
CA GLY A 191 -12.30 5.93 -5.77
C GLY A 191 -11.42 5.08 -4.86
N ILE A 192 -10.11 5.32 -4.84
CA ILE A 192 -9.19 4.65 -3.91
C ILE A 192 -9.62 4.91 -2.47
N CYS A 193 -9.88 6.17 -2.10
CA CYS A 193 -10.22 6.53 -0.73
C CYS A 193 -11.51 5.83 -0.27
N LEU A 194 -12.56 5.86 -1.09
CA LEU A 194 -13.85 5.23 -0.76
C LEU A 194 -13.71 3.72 -0.58
N TYR A 195 -13.07 3.04 -1.53
CA TYR A 195 -12.89 1.60 -1.40
C TYR A 195 -11.95 1.22 -0.26
N ALA A 196 -10.89 2.01 -0.03
CA ALA A 196 -10.01 1.77 1.09
C ALA A 196 -10.77 1.88 2.42
N VAL A 197 -11.68 2.85 2.57
CA VAL A 197 -12.59 2.94 3.72
C VAL A 197 -13.48 1.70 3.83
N ASP A 198 -14.14 1.32 2.75
CA ASP A 198 -15.05 0.17 2.76
C ASP A 198 -14.33 -1.12 3.12
N THR A 199 -13.13 -1.31 2.59
CA THR A 199 -12.38 -2.53 2.84
C THR A 199 -11.67 -2.52 4.19
N ILE A 200 -11.22 -1.36 4.68
CA ILE A 200 -10.81 -1.19 6.08
C ILE A 200 -11.95 -1.60 7.01
N SER A 201 -13.16 -1.12 6.76
CA SER A 201 -14.34 -1.40 7.57
C SER A 201 -14.70 -2.89 7.53
N PHE A 202 -14.72 -3.47 6.33
CA PHE A 202 -14.98 -4.90 6.11
C PHE A 202 -13.94 -5.76 6.81
N VAL A 203 -12.65 -5.48 6.62
CA VAL A 203 -11.57 -6.25 7.23
C VAL A 203 -11.63 -6.10 8.74
N HIS A 204 -11.74 -4.88 9.28
CA HIS A 204 -11.82 -4.66 10.72
C HIS A 204 -12.97 -5.43 11.37
N LYS A 205 -14.17 -5.43 10.77
CA LYS A 205 -15.32 -6.19 11.26
C LYS A 205 -15.05 -7.70 11.30
N ASN A 206 -14.49 -8.25 10.22
CA ASN A 206 -14.18 -9.68 10.12
C ASN A 206 -13.05 -10.10 11.06
N LEU A 207 -11.98 -9.30 11.15
CA LEU A 207 -10.89 -9.48 12.10
C LEU A 207 -11.38 -9.46 13.56
N LEU A 208 -12.35 -8.60 13.89
CA LEU A 208 -12.95 -8.59 15.23
C LEU A 208 -13.70 -9.89 15.54
N VAL A 209 -14.45 -10.42 14.57
CA VAL A 209 -15.13 -11.72 14.70
C VAL A 209 -14.11 -12.85 14.88
N LEU A 210 -13.08 -12.91 14.05
CA LEU A 210 -11.99 -13.89 14.17
C LEU A 210 -11.30 -13.80 15.54
N LYS A 211 -10.98 -12.59 16.01
CA LYS A 211 -10.38 -12.37 17.33
C LYS A 211 -11.25 -12.94 18.43
N ASN A 212 -12.54 -12.65 18.42
CA ASN A 212 -13.48 -13.13 19.43
C ASN A 212 -13.60 -14.66 19.40
N LYS A 213 -13.68 -15.28 18.21
CA LYS A 213 -13.73 -16.75 18.09
C LYS A 213 -12.44 -17.42 18.56
N LEU A 214 -11.26 -16.91 18.18
CA LEU A 214 -9.97 -17.46 18.62
C LEU A 214 -9.75 -17.33 20.13
N LEU A 215 -10.26 -16.27 20.77
CA LEU A 215 -10.21 -16.12 22.23
C LEU A 215 -11.00 -17.21 22.98
N LEU A 216 -12.01 -17.80 22.34
CA LEU A 216 -12.77 -18.92 22.90
C LEU A 216 -12.03 -20.26 22.76
N ASN A 217 -11.11 -20.39 21.80
CA ASN A 217 -10.31 -21.60 21.62
C ASN A 217 -9.13 -21.65 22.61
N LYS A 218 -9.06 -22.70 23.43
CA LYS A 218 -8.03 -22.87 24.49
C LYS A 218 -6.59 -22.90 23.94
N ASN A 219 -6.38 -23.38 22.72
CA ASN A 219 -5.05 -23.44 22.08
C ASN A 219 -4.53 -22.05 21.70
N PHE A 220 -5.46 -21.16 21.36
CA PHE A 220 -5.20 -19.77 20.95
C PHE A 220 -5.26 -18.77 22.11
N LYS A 221 -6.01 -19.06 23.16
CA LYS A 221 -6.06 -18.24 24.39
C LYS A 221 -4.67 -18.03 25.03
N LYS A 222 -3.75 -18.97 24.89
CA LYS A 222 -2.35 -18.81 25.33
C LYS A 222 -1.49 -17.93 24.40
N LEU A 223 -1.89 -17.78 23.14
CA LEU A 223 -1.21 -16.95 22.14
C LEU A 223 -1.68 -15.49 22.20
N THR A 224 -2.93 -15.26 22.63
CA THR A 224 -3.60 -13.94 22.67
C THR A 224 -3.04 -12.96 23.69
N ASP A 225 -2.38 -13.43 24.75
CA ASP A 225 -1.80 -12.58 25.80
C ASP A 225 -0.49 -11.89 25.40
N SER A 226 -0.13 -11.96 24.11
CA SER A 226 1.11 -11.41 23.59
C SER A 226 0.84 -10.52 22.37
N ASN A 227 1.68 -9.48 22.18
CA ASN A 227 1.70 -8.58 20.99
C ASN A 227 1.82 -9.31 19.64
N VAL A 228 1.87 -10.63 19.67
CA VAL A 228 2.04 -11.60 18.59
C VAL A 228 0.71 -11.93 17.93
N PHE A 229 -0.38 -11.88 18.70
CA PHE A 229 -1.70 -12.18 18.18
C PHE A 229 -2.10 -11.20 17.08
N SER A 230 -1.66 -9.94 17.16
CA SER A 230 -1.89 -8.92 16.12
C SER A 230 -1.31 -9.31 14.76
N ILE A 231 -0.22 -10.11 14.69
CA ILE A 231 0.38 -10.57 13.42
C ILE A 231 -0.66 -11.29 12.55
N ILE A 232 -1.53 -12.09 13.17
CA ILE A 232 -2.61 -12.85 12.49
C ILE A 232 -3.61 -11.89 11.84
N PHE A 233 -3.68 -10.64 12.29
CA PHE A 233 -4.65 -9.65 11.84
C PHE A 233 -4.07 -8.53 10.97
N ILE A 234 -2.74 -8.44 10.86
CA ILE A 234 -2.09 -7.30 10.18
C ILE A 234 -1.28 -7.73 8.95
N THR A 235 -0.93 -9.01 8.80
CA THR A 235 -0.07 -9.46 7.69
C THR A 235 -0.65 -10.64 6.90
N PRO A 236 -1.01 -10.48 5.60
CA PRO A 236 -1.26 -11.61 4.69
C PRO A 236 -0.05 -12.54 4.49
N TYR A 237 1.18 -12.05 4.66
CA TYR A 237 2.41 -12.81 4.48
C TYR A 237 3.42 -12.41 5.54
N VAL A 238 4.17 -13.38 6.05
CA VAL A 238 5.18 -13.14 7.07
C VAL A 238 6.34 -14.12 6.94
N ARG A 239 7.56 -13.61 7.10
CA ARG A 239 8.78 -14.42 7.18
C ARG A 239 9.27 -14.49 8.61
N ILE A 240 10.15 -15.46 8.86
CA ILE A 240 10.81 -15.59 10.15
C ILE A 240 11.60 -14.31 10.49
N VAL A 241 12.26 -13.71 9.50
CA VAL A 241 13.05 -12.47 9.68
C VAL A 241 12.18 -11.28 10.07
N ASP A 242 10.99 -11.14 9.47
CA ASP A 242 10.08 -10.04 9.78
C ASP A 242 9.67 -10.07 11.26
N LEU A 243 9.39 -11.26 11.81
CA LEU A 243 9.09 -11.41 13.24
C LEU A 243 10.29 -11.13 14.15
N MET A 244 11.48 -11.47 13.70
CA MET A 244 12.70 -11.15 14.45
C MET A 244 12.87 -9.64 14.57
N GLU A 245 12.64 -8.91 13.48
CA GLU A 245 12.73 -7.45 13.43
C GLU A 245 11.59 -6.77 14.20
N MET A 246 10.34 -7.19 13.99
CA MET A 246 9.16 -6.60 14.65
C MET A 246 9.16 -6.75 16.17
N PHE A 247 9.67 -7.87 16.68
CA PHE A 247 9.57 -8.21 18.11
C PHE A 247 10.92 -8.35 18.82
N GLY A 248 12.05 -8.12 18.13
CA GLY A 248 13.39 -8.31 18.69
C GLY A 248 13.65 -9.77 19.10
N TRP A 249 13.05 -10.72 18.39
CA TRP A 249 13.10 -12.14 18.76
C TRP A 249 14.28 -12.88 18.15
N LYS A 250 14.69 -13.95 18.83
CA LYS A 250 15.57 -14.95 18.22
C LYS A 250 14.82 -15.75 17.15
N ARG A 251 15.57 -16.18 16.12
CA ARG A 251 15.04 -16.92 14.95
C ARG A 251 14.22 -18.15 15.31
N ASP A 252 14.66 -18.90 16.32
CA ASP A 252 14.00 -20.12 16.79
C ASP A 252 12.63 -19.85 17.43
N LYS A 253 12.48 -18.73 18.14
CA LYS A 253 11.20 -18.30 18.70
C LYS A 253 10.22 -17.88 17.61
N ALA A 254 10.68 -17.07 16.64
CA ALA A 254 9.89 -16.67 15.47
C ALA A 254 9.44 -17.88 14.63
N ALA A 255 10.36 -18.80 14.34
CA ALA A 255 10.06 -20.02 13.60
C ALA A 255 9.03 -20.90 14.31
N ARG A 256 9.17 -21.10 15.63
CA ARG A 256 8.23 -21.89 16.44
C ARG A 256 6.81 -21.33 16.41
N LEU A 257 6.66 -20.00 16.47
CA LEU A 257 5.35 -19.37 16.33
C LEU A 257 4.74 -19.68 14.96
N LEU A 258 5.47 -19.42 13.88
CA LEU A 258 4.95 -19.59 12.52
C LEU A 258 4.63 -21.05 12.20
N SER A 259 5.44 -22.00 12.69
CA SER A 259 5.13 -23.43 12.62
C SER A 259 3.85 -23.78 13.37
N LYS A 260 3.63 -23.23 14.57
CA LYS A 260 2.39 -23.42 15.32
C LYS A 260 1.18 -22.85 14.58
N LEU A 261 1.26 -21.62 14.07
CA LEU A 261 0.19 -21.00 13.29
C LEU A 261 -0.13 -21.77 12.00
N ARG A 262 0.87 -22.40 11.40
CA ARG A 262 0.71 -23.31 10.26
C ARG A 262 0.05 -24.63 10.64
N GLU A 263 0.45 -25.23 11.75
CA GLU A 263 -0.13 -26.49 12.27
C GLU A 263 -1.61 -26.33 12.63
N GLU A 264 -1.98 -25.17 13.18
CA GLU A 264 -3.37 -24.81 13.43
C GLU A 264 -4.11 -24.37 12.15
N GLY A 265 -3.48 -24.45 10.97
CA GLY A 265 -4.08 -24.22 9.65
C GLY A 265 -4.30 -22.75 9.25
N LEU A 266 -4.04 -21.79 10.15
CA LEU A 266 -4.22 -20.35 9.86
C LEU A 266 -3.24 -19.84 8.80
N PHE A 267 -2.05 -20.43 8.76
CA PHE A 267 -1.02 -20.11 7.77
C PHE A 267 -0.70 -21.32 6.88
N SER A 268 -0.35 -21.07 5.61
CA SER A 268 0.37 -22.04 4.77
C SER A 268 1.84 -21.66 4.66
N GLU A 269 2.72 -22.65 4.63
CA GLU A 269 4.15 -22.45 4.38
C GLU A 269 4.43 -22.64 2.88
N THR A 270 5.01 -21.62 2.26
CA THR A 270 5.52 -21.64 0.89
C THR A 270 7.01 -21.35 0.93
N LYS A 271 7.79 -22.03 0.07
CA LYS A 271 9.23 -21.79 -0.05
C LYS A 271 9.51 -20.97 -1.31
N VAL A 272 10.16 -19.83 -1.14
CA VAL A 272 10.58 -18.97 -2.25
C VAL A 272 12.09 -18.82 -2.19
N LYS A 273 12.77 -19.29 -3.23
CA LYS A 273 14.24 -19.40 -3.25
C LYS A 273 14.77 -20.13 -2.00
N LYS A 274 15.43 -19.39 -1.09
CA LYS A 274 16.02 -19.91 0.16
C LYS A 274 15.21 -19.55 1.41
N GLU A 275 14.11 -18.80 1.28
CA GLU A 275 13.33 -18.32 2.41
C GLU A 275 12.01 -19.07 2.54
N LYS A 276 11.60 -19.28 3.80
CA LYS A 276 10.26 -19.77 4.15
C LYS A 276 9.34 -18.58 4.36
N ILE A 277 8.19 -18.62 3.70
CA ILE A 277 7.18 -17.58 3.74
C ILE A 277 5.90 -18.22 4.23
N PHE A 278 5.28 -17.60 5.21
CA PHE A 278 4.04 -18.06 5.81
C PHE A 278 2.92 -17.14 5.33
N VAL A 279 1.97 -17.71 4.58
CA VAL A 279 0.82 -17.03 3.99
C VAL A 279 -0.37 -17.18 4.92
N ASN A 280 -0.94 -16.08 5.38
CA ASN A 280 -2.14 -16.04 6.20
C ASN A 280 -3.36 -16.30 5.33
N LYS A 281 -3.88 -17.53 5.39
CA LYS A 281 -5.00 -17.96 4.54
C LYS A 281 -6.28 -17.18 4.82
N TYR A 282 -6.48 -16.75 6.07
CA TYR A 282 -7.67 -16.00 6.44
C TYR A 282 -7.68 -14.61 5.82
N ILE A 283 -6.59 -13.85 6.01
CA ILE A 283 -6.49 -12.50 5.45
C ILE A 283 -6.56 -12.55 3.93
N ILE A 284 -5.86 -13.52 3.31
CA ILE A 284 -5.95 -13.72 1.88
C ILE A 284 -7.39 -14.04 1.48
N GLY A 285 -8.02 -15.10 1.99
CA GLY A 285 -9.41 -15.44 1.65
C GLY A 285 -10.42 -14.31 1.90
N LEU A 286 -10.19 -13.47 2.91
CA LEU A 286 -11.01 -12.28 3.17
C LEU A 286 -10.87 -11.23 2.07
N PHE A 287 -9.67 -11.07 1.51
CA PHE A 287 -9.42 -10.21 0.36
C PHE A 287 -9.85 -10.82 -0.96
N GLU A 288 -9.69 -12.14 -1.09
CA GLU A 288 -10.16 -12.88 -2.24
C GLU A 288 -11.68 -12.75 -2.30
N SER A 289 -12.40 -13.11 -1.24
CA SER A 289 -13.87 -13.31 -1.25
C SER A 289 -14.72 -12.10 -1.65
N GLY A 290 -14.36 -10.87 -1.28
CA GLY A 290 -15.03 -9.59 -1.64
C GLY A 290 -16.53 -9.45 -1.31
N GLU A 291 -17.27 -10.54 -1.19
CA GLU A 291 -18.66 -10.74 -0.81
C GLU A 291 -18.82 -12.11 -0.12
N ASN A 292 -19.51 -12.10 1.03
CA ASN A 292 -20.35 -13.16 1.60
C ASN A 292 -19.88 -14.62 1.79
N GLU A 293 -18.59 -14.98 1.79
CA GLU A 293 -18.21 -16.08 2.71
C GLU A 293 -18.23 -15.49 4.12
N LYS A 294 -19.26 -15.84 4.90
CA LYS A 294 -19.35 -15.36 6.28
C LYS A 294 -18.09 -15.82 7.00
N PRO A 295 -17.46 -14.97 7.84
CA PRO A 295 -16.32 -15.38 8.65
C PRO A 295 -16.61 -16.68 9.40
N GLU A 296 -17.88 -16.93 9.72
CA GLU A 296 -18.40 -18.19 10.25
C GLU A 296 -17.96 -19.45 9.49
N GLU A 297 -18.11 -19.52 8.17
CA GLU A 297 -17.85 -20.73 7.37
C GLU A 297 -16.35 -21.08 7.24
N PHE A 298 -15.49 -20.07 7.18
CA PHE A 298 -14.04 -20.27 7.30
C PHE A 298 -13.67 -20.70 8.71
N LEU A 299 -14.25 -20.04 9.72
CA LEU A 299 -13.91 -20.22 11.14
C LEU A 299 -14.35 -21.56 11.71
N ASP A 300 -15.42 -22.15 11.18
CA ASP A 300 -15.94 -23.45 11.65
C ASP A 300 -14.97 -24.61 11.36
N LYS A 301 -13.93 -24.38 10.54
CA LYS A 301 -12.82 -25.34 10.32
C LYS A 301 -11.74 -25.28 11.41
N PHE A 302 -11.76 -24.26 12.26
CA PHE A 302 -10.74 -23.98 13.29
C PHE A 302 -11.26 -24.12 14.73
N ILE A 303 -12.51 -24.53 14.88
CA ILE A 303 -13.19 -24.80 16.16
C ILE A 303 -13.44 -26.30 16.27
#